data_AF-A0A969E4P5-F1
#
_entry.id   AF-A0A969E4P5-F1
#
_cell.length_a   1.000
_cell.length_b   1.000
_cell.length_c   1.000
_cell.angle_alpha   90.00
_cell.angle_beta   90.00
_cell.angle_gamma   90.00
#
_symmetry.space_group_name_H-M   'P 1'
#
loop_
_entity.id
_entity.type
_entity.pdbx_description
1 polymer ?
#
loop_
_entity_poly.entity_id
_entity_poly.type
_entity_poly.pdbx_seq_one_letter_code
_entity_poly.pdbx_strand_id
1 'polypeptide(L)' 'MASTTVRQPLTGLQLELLDTFSRQSNAEDLINIKNLIAHYFAQKAMDEADKLWDERGYSQETMTNWLNDHKRTPYKR' A
#
# COMPACT_ATOMS: atom_id res chain seq x y z
N MET A 1 -28.22 -31.36 -15.17
CA MET A 1 -26.74 -31.34 -15.10
C MET A 1 -26.34 -29.96 -14.59
N ALA A 2 -26.05 -29.82 -13.30
CA ALA A 2 -25.62 -28.55 -12.73
C ALA A 2 -24.12 -28.39 -12.97
N SER A 3 -23.73 -27.41 -13.79
CA SER A 3 -22.33 -27.07 -14.02
C SER A 3 -21.79 -26.38 -12.76
N THR A 4 -20.95 -27.08 -12.00
CA THR A 4 -20.22 -26.50 -10.87
C THR A 4 -19.23 -25.48 -11.40
N THR A 5 -19.56 -24.19 -11.30
CA THR A 5 -18.61 -23.10 -11.55
C THR A 5 -17.46 -23.25 -10.57
N VAL A 6 -16.29 -23.68 -11.05
CA VAL A 6 -15.06 -23.68 -10.26
C VAL A 6 -14.77 -22.22 -9.89
N ARG A 7 -14.97 -21.88 -8.61
CA ARG A 7 -14.59 -20.58 -8.07
C ARG A 7 -13.08 -20.48 -8.18
N GLN A 8 -12.56 -19.67 -9.09
CA GLN A 8 -11.14 -19.39 -9.15
C GLN A 8 -10.73 -18.65 -7.87
N PRO A 9 -9.91 -19.25 -6.99
CA PRO A 9 -9.63 -18.70 -5.67
C PRO A 9 -8.59 -17.56 -5.72
N LEU A 10 -7.96 -17.36 -6.88
CA LEU A 10 -6.90 -16.40 -7.08
C LEU A 10 -7.26 -15.40 -8.17
N THR A 11 -6.84 -14.15 -7.98
CA THR A 11 -6.94 -13.09 -8.99
C THR A 11 -5.93 -13.32 -10.10
N GLY A 12 -6.13 -12.70 -11.27
CA GLY A 12 -5.17 -12.78 -12.38
C GLY A 12 -3.77 -12.35 -11.97
N LEU A 13 -3.63 -11.28 -11.18
CA LEU A 13 -2.33 -10.82 -10.66
C LEU A 13 -1.67 -11.86 -9.76
N GLN A 14 -2.44 -12.56 -8.92
CA GLN A 14 -1.90 -13.60 -8.06
C GLN A 14 -1.40 -14.80 -8.87
N LEU A 15 -2.08 -15.16 -9.96
CA LEU A 15 -1.65 -16.21 -10.87
C LEU A 15 -0.38 -15.85 -11.65
N GLU A 16 -0.28 -14.61 -12.15
CA GLU A 16 0.93 -14.09 -12.81
C GLU A 16 2.15 -14.06 -11.88
N LEU A 17 1.95 -13.66 -10.61
CA LEU A 17 3.01 -13.72 -9.60
C LEU A 17 3.46 -15.16 -9.34
N LEU A 18 2.52 -16.11 -9.27
CA LEU A 18 2.85 -17.53 -9.12
C LEU A 18 3.62 -18.08 -10.33
N ASP A 19 3.24 -17.72 -11.56
CA ASP A 19 3.99 -18.12 -12.75
C ASP A 19 5.41 -17.53 -12.74
N THR A 20 5.54 -16.26 -12.34
CA THR A 20 6.82 -15.57 -12.22
C THR A 20 7.75 -16.28 -11.22
N PHE A 21 7.23 -16.68 -10.05
CA PHE A 21 8.01 -17.39 -9.02
C PHE A 21 8.22 -18.89 -9.32
N SER A 22 7.48 -19.46 -10.27
CA SER A 22 7.62 -20.88 -10.65
C SER A 22 8.95 -21.17 -11.36
N ARG A 23 9.54 -20.15 -11.98
CA ARG A 23 10.88 -20.20 -12.57
C ARG A 23 11.88 -20.06 -11.42
N GLN A 24 12.86 -20.96 -11.31
CA GLN A 24 13.82 -20.97 -10.20
C GLN A 24 14.40 -19.57 -9.95
N SER A 25 13.85 -18.88 -8.96
CA SER A 25 14.33 -17.59 -8.46
C SER A 25 15.19 -17.87 -7.24
N ASN A 26 16.36 -17.25 -7.16
CA ASN A 26 17.13 -17.27 -5.92
C ASN A 26 16.38 -16.46 -4.83
N ALA A 27 16.74 -16.64 -3.56
CA ALA A 27 16.03 -15.97 -2.46
C ALA A 27 16.14 -14.43 -2.50
N GLU A 28 17.19 -13.89 -3.14
CA GLU A 28 17.43 -12.47 -3.30
C GLU A 28 16.45 -11.82 -4.28
N ASP A 29 16.17 -12.48 -5.41
CA ASP A 29 15.19 -12.03 -6.39
C ASP A 29 13.78 -11.92 -5.78
N LEU A 30 13.41 -12.86 -4.91
CA LEU A 30 12.14 -12.82 -4.20
C LEU A 30 12.05 -11.58 -3.27
N ILE A 31 13.14 -11.24 -2.58
CA ILE A 31 13.21 -10.05 -1.73
C ILE A 31 13.10 -8.79 -2.60
N ASN A 32 13.83 -8.74 -3.71
CA ASN A 32 13.81 -7.60 -4.63
C ASN A 32 12.42 -7.36 -5.22
N ILE A 33 11.71 -8.41 -5.62
CA ILE A 33 10.34 -8.32 -6.13
C ILE A 33 9.38 -7.83 -5.04
N LYS A 34 9.50 -8.33 -3.80
CA LYS A 34 8.70 -7.84 -2.67
C LYS A 34 8.94 -6.35 -2.42
N ASN A 35 10.20 -5.92 -2.45
CA ASN A 35 10.56 -4.52 -2.28
C ASN A 35 9.99 -3.65 -3.40
N LEU A 36 10.05 -4.11 -4.65
CA LEU A 36 9.47 -3.39 -5.80
C LEU A 36 7.97 -3.16 -5.60
N ILE A 37 7.22 -4.18 -5.18
CA ILE A 37 5.79 -4.08 -4.91
C ILE A 37 5.53 -3.13 -3.74
N ALA A 38 6.31 -3.22 -2.66
CA ALA A 38 6.19 -2.34 -1.51
C ALA A 38 6.43 -0.87 -1.87
N HIS A 39 7.48 -0.60 -2.66
CA HIS A 39 7.78 0.74 -3.16
C HIS A 39 6.66 1.30 -4.04
N TYR A 40 6.10 0.50 -4.94
CA TYR A 40 4.98 0.92 -5.78
C TYR A 40 3.77 1.38 -4.94
N PHE A 41 3.38 0.61 -3.93
CA PHE A 41 2.26 0.99 -3.07
C PHE A 41 2.59 2.15 -2.13
N ALA A 42 3.83 2.25 -1.65
CA ALA A 42 4.27 3.39 -0.85
C ALA A 42 4.22 4.69 -1.65
N GLN A 43 4.74 4.68 -2.88
CA GLN A 43 4.69 5.84 -3.77
C GLN A 43 3.24 6.23 -4.08
N LYS A 44 2.40 5.25 -4.45
CA LYS A 44 0.98 5.51 -4.69
C LYS A 44 0.27 6.13 -3.47
N ALA A 45 0.60 5.68 -2.27
CA ALA A 45 0.03 6.23 -1.04
C ALA A 45 0.50 7.68 -0.78
N MET A 46 1.76 7.99 -1.09
CA MET A 46 2.29 9.37 -1.02
C MET A 46 1.60 10.27 -2.04
N ASP A 47 1.47 9.83 -3.29
CA ASP A 47 0.82 10.60 -4.36
C ASP A 47 -0.65 10.94 -4.00
N GLU A 48 -1.39 9.98 -3.43
CA GLU A 48 -2.76 10.22 -2.95
C GLU A 48 -2.80 11.14 -1.72
N ALA A 49 -1.80 11.07 -0.84
CA ALA A 49 -1.69 11.97 0.30
C ALA A 49 -1.42 13.41 -0.14
N ASP A 50 -0.53 13.61 -1.12
CA ASP A 50 -0.22 14.91 -1.71
C ASP A 50 -1.46 15.48 -2.43
N LYS A 51 -2.16 14.66 -3.20
CA LYS A 51 -3.43 15.06 -3.83
C LYS A 51 -4.46 15.50 -2.80
N LEU A 52 -4.63 14.74 -1.72
CA LEU A 52 -5.55 15.11 -0.64
C LEU A 52 -5.10 16.39 0.07
N TRP A 53 -3.79 16.59 0.23
CA TRP A 53 -3.21 17.79 0.81
C TRP A 53 -3.61 19.04 0.02
N ASP A 54 -3.47 18.97 -1.30
CA ASP A 54 -3.85 20.04 -2.23
C ASP A 54 -5.36 20.26 -2.28
N GLU A 55 -6.16 19.20 -2.41
CA GLU A 55 -7.63 19.27 -2.45
C GLU A 55 -8.23 19.91 -1.19
N ARG A 56 -7.58 19.71 -0.04
CA ARG A 56 -8.00 20.29 1.24
C ARG A 56 -7.44 21.69 1.47
N GLY A 57 -6.60 22.20 0.56
CA GLY A 57 -5.95 23.50 0.68
C GLY A 57 -5.01 23.57 1.88
N TYR A 58 -4.42 22.45 2.27
CA TYR A 58 -3.51 22.42 3.39
C TYR A 58 -2.23 23.19 3.06
N SER A 59 -1.70 23.88 4.05
CA SER A 59 -0.54 24.75 3.91
C SER A 59 0.43 24.57 5.08
N GLN A 60 1.55 25.28 5.05
CA GLN A 60 2.46 25.35 6.19
C GLN A 60 1.78 25.87 7.47
N GLU A 61 0.75 26.71 7.32
CA GLU A 61 -0.07 27.15 8.44
C GLU A 61 -0.88 25.99 9.02
N THR A 62 -1.48 25.15 8.17
CA THR A 62 -2.18 23.93 8.62
C THR A 62 -1.26 23.02 9.42
N MET A 63 -0.04 22.81 8.91
CA MET A 63 0.98 22.02 9.61
C MET A 63 1.35 22.64 10.97
N THR A 64 1.54 23.96 11.00
CA THR A 64 1.86 24.70 12.24
C THR A 64 0.72 24.59 13.26
N ASN A 65 -0.53 24.66 12.80
CA ASN A 65 -1.69 24.51 13.67
C ASN A 65 -1.77 23.09 14.25
N TRP A 66 -1.53 22.05 13.45
CA TRP A 66 -1.51 20.66 13.93
C TRP A 66 -0.36 20.39 14.89
N LEU A 67 0.82 20.97 14.65
CA LEU A 67 1.98 20.81 15.54
C LEU A 67 1.72 21.38 16.94
N ASN A 68 0.99 22.50 17.02
CA ASN A 68 0.63 23.16 18.27
C ASN A 68 -0.65 22.59 18.90
N ASP A 69 -1.34 21.69 18.20
CA ASP A 69 -2.56 21.06 18.69
C ASP A 69 -2.23 19.98 19.72
N HIS A 70 -2.82 20.09 20.91
CA HIS A 70 -2.55 19.19 22.04
C HIS A 70 -3.45 17.94 21.97
N LYS A 71 -3.43 17.23 20.83
CA LYS A 71 -4.27 16.03 20.59
C LYS A 71 -3.71 14.74 21.17
N ARG A 72 -2.60 14.81 21.94
CA ARG A 72 -2.00 13.64 22.58
C ARG A 72 -2.91 13.13 23.70
N THR A 73 -2.93 11.82 23.91
CA THR A 73 -3.65 11.22 25.04
C THR A 73 -3.16 11.79 26.37
N PRO A 74 -4.05 12.28 27.26
CA PRO A 74 -3.64 12.82 28.56
C PRO A 74 -2.95 11.75 29.40
N TYR A 75 -1.80 12.08 29.98
CA TYR A 75 -1.13 11.20 30.92
C TYR A 75 -1.91 11.20 32.24
N LYS A 76 -2.44 10.03 32.63
CA LYS A 76 -2.98 9.83 33.98
C LYS A 76 -1.78 9.69 34.94
N ARG A 77 -1.72 10.55 35.97
CA ARG A 77 -0.81 10.36 37.11
C ARG A 77 -1.43 9.36 38.08
#